data_AF-A0A7X6U0V2-F1
#
_entry.id   AF-A0A7X6U0V2-F1
#
_cell.length_a   1.000
_cell.length_b   1.000
_cell.length_c   1.000
_cell.angle_alpha   90.00
_cell.angle_beta   90.00
_cell.angle_gamma   90.00
#
_symmetry.space_group_name_H-M   'P 1'
#
loop_
_entity.id
_entity.type
_entity.pdbx_description
1 polymer ?
#
loop_
_entity_poly.entity_id
_entity_poly.type
_entity_poly.pdbx_seq_one_letter_code
_entity_poly.pdbx_strand_id
1 'polypeptide(L)' 'MKLPDRKITIISGHYGTGKTEFAVNLAIAMARDGRKAPLVDLDIVNPYFRSIERKNELEREGVTVQVT' A
#
# COMPACT_ATOMS: atom_id res chain seq x y z
N MET A 1 5.37 -15.97 -1.02
CA MET A 1 4.36 -15.26 -1.84
C MET A 1 5.03 -14.78 -3.10
N LYS A 2 4.42 -14.98 -4.28
CA LYS A 2 4.95 -14.40 -5.53
C LYS A 2 4.57 -12.93 -5.59
N LEU A 3 5.55 -12.05 -5.68
CA LEU A 3 5.32 -10.62 -5.84
C LEU A 3 4.97 -10.30 -7.30
N PRO A 4 4.12 -9.29 -7.55
CA PRO A 4 3.76 -8.87 -8.89
C PRO A 4 4.95 -8.19 -9.59
N ASP A 5 5.14 -8.52 -10.87
CA ASP A 5 6.23 -7.96 -11.70
C ASP A 5 5.74 -6.83 -12.63
N ARG A 6 4.47 -6.42 -12.50
CA ARG A 6 3.90 -5.31 -13.27
C ARG A 6 4.24 -3.96 -12.63
N LYS A 7 4.43 -2.94 -13.49
CA LYS A 7 4.70 -1.56 -13.06
C LYS A 7 3.57 -0.95 -12.21
N ILE A 8 2.32 -1.35 -12.48
CA ILE A 8 1.13 -0.89 -11.75
C ILE A 8 0.32 -2.13 -11.35
N THR A 9 -0.02 -2.21 -10.07
CA THR A 9 -0.89 -3.24 -9.51
C THR A 9 -2.09 -2.55 -8.88
N ILE A 10 -3.30 -2.90 -9.35
CA ILE A 10 -4.55 -2.35 -8.84
C ILE A 10 -5.21 -3.41 -7.95
N ILE A 11 -5.56 -3.02 -6.73
CA ILE A 11 -6.29 -3.85 -5.79
C ILE A 11 -7.70 -3.29 -5.71
N SER A 12 -8.70 -4.11 -6.05
CA SER A 12 -10.11 -3.73 -6.06
C SER A 12 -10.97 -4.85 -5.48
N GLY A 13 -12.21 -4.54 -5.11
CA GLY A 13 -13.14 -5.48 -4.47
C GLY A 13 -14.12 -4.79 -3.52
N HIS A 14 -15.04 -5.56 -2.96
CA HIS A 14 -16.13 -5.05 -2.14
C HIS A 14 -15.66 -4.39 -0.83
N TYR A 15 -16.50 -3.59 -0.19
CA TYR A 15 -16.22 -3.02 1.13
C TYR A 15 -15.98 -4.14 2.16
N GLY A 16 -15.04 -3.93 3.09
CA GLY A 16 -14.74 -4.89 4.15
C GLY A 16 -13.90 -6.12 3.74
N THR A 17 -13.48 -6.26 2.48
CA THR A 17 -12.71 -7.44 2.03
C THR A 17 -11.20 -7.37 2.29
N GLY A 18 -10.72 -6.45 3.13
CA GLY A 18 -9.30 -6.35 3.50
C GLY A 18 -8.36 -5.73 2.45
N LYS A 19 -8.89 -5.02 1.43
CA LYS A 19 -8.10 -4.46 0.32
C LYS A 19 -6.94 -3.59 0.77
N THR A 20 -7.20 -2.65 1.69
CA THR A 20 -6.19 -1.71 2.19
C THR A 20 -5.07 -2.43 2.93
N GLU A 21 -5.41 -3.40 3.77
CA GLU A 21 -4.43 -4.21 4.50
C GLU A 21 -3.58 -5.05 3.54
N PHE A 22 -4.20 -5.64 2.52
CA PHE A 22 -3.49 -6.37 1.49
C PHE A 22 -2.53 -5.46 0.70
N ALA A 23 -2.97 -4.26 0.32
CA ALA A 23 -2.15 -3.28 -0.39
C ALA A 23 -0.91 -2.84 0.40
N VAL A 24 -1.09 -2.56 1.69
CA VAL A 24 0.00 -2.17 2.59
C VAL A 24 1.02 -3.29 2.76
N ASN A 25 0.57 -4.51 3.06
CA ASN A 25 1.47 -5.65 3.23
C ASN A 25 2.21 -6.00 1.93
N LEU A 26 1.55 -5.86 0.78
CA LEU A 26 2.17 -6.04 -0.52
C LEU A 26 3.27 -5.00 -0.75
N ALA A 27 3.00 -3.72 -0.46
CA ALA A 27 3.99 -2.65 -0.61
C ALA A 27 5.22 -2.87 0.29
N ILE A 28 5.02 -3.27 1.55
CA ILE A 28 6.11 -3.62 2.48
C ILE A 28 6.92 -4.80 1.93
N ALA A 29 6.25 -5.85 1.46
CA ALA A 29 6.95 -7.02 0.90
C ALA A 29 7.78 -6.65 -0.35
N MET A 30 7.27 -5.76 -1.21
CA MET A 30 8.02 -5.25 -2.36
C MET A 30 9.21 -4.38 -1.95
N ALA A 31 9.05 -3.52 -0.95
CA ALA A 31 10.14 -2.69 -0.43
C ALA A 31 11.26 -3.55 0.19
N ARG A 32 10.92 -4.58 0.98
CA ARG A 32 11.87 -5.54 1.56
C ARG A 32 12.60 -6.37 0.51
N ASP A 33 12.00 -6.58 -0.65
CA ASP A 33 12.61 -7.22 -1.82
C ASP A 33 13.50 -6.26 -2.64
N GLY A 34 13.72 -5.03 -2.15
CA GLY A 34 14.55 -4.01 -2.80
C GLY A 34 13.88 -3.29 -3.96
N ARG A 35 12.57 -3.49 -4.18
CA ARG A 35 11.81 -2.78 -5.23
C ARG A 35 11.32 -1.43 -4.73
N LYS A 36 11.23 -0.47 -5.64
CA LYS A 36 10.49 0.78 -5.39
C LYS A 36 9.00 0.44 -5.28
N ALA A 37 8.42 0.72 -4.10
CA ALA A 37 7.03 0.43 -3.79
C ALA A 37 6.28 1.73 -3.44
N PRO A 38 5.90 2.56 -4.43
CA PRO A 38 4.98 3.66 -4.18
C PRO A 38 3.58 3.10 -3.91
N LEU A 39 3.01 3.45 -2.77
CA LEU A 39 1.63 3.15 -2.40
C LEU A 39 0.79 4.42 -2.58
N VAL A 40 -0.22 4.34 -3.45
CA VAL A 40 -1.18 5.41 -3.73
C VAL A 40 -2.54 4.96 -3.23
N ASP A 41 -3.17 5.75 -2.37
CA ASP A 41 -4.55 5.51 -1.95
C ASP A 41 -5.52 6.25 -2.89
N LEU A 42 -6.41 5.50 -3.53
CA LEU A 42 -7.43 6.02 -4.45
C LEU A 42 -8.84 5.90 -3.85
N ASP A 43 -8.98 5.37 -2.61
CA ASP A 43 -10.26 5.15 -1.97
C ASP A 43 -10.73 6.41 -1.22
N ILE A 44 -11.68 7.15 -1.81
CA ILE A 44 -12.26 8.38 -1.26
C ILE A 44 -13.06 8.12 0.04
N VAL A 45 -13.46 6.87 0.31
CA VAL A 45 -14.42 6.54 1.38
C VAL A 45 -13.76 6.25 2.72
N ASN A 46 -12.42 6.21 2.82
CA ASN A 46 -11.76 5.64 3.99
C ASN A 46 -11.16 6.67 4.97
N PRO A 47 -11.88 7.11 6.02
CA PRO A 47 -11.30 7.91 7.11
C PRO A 47 -10.40 7.10 8.07
N TYR A 48 -10.28 5.78 7.90
CA TYR A 48 -9.55 4.89 8.83
C TYR A 48 -8.07 4.67 8.51
N PHE A 49 -7.63 5.00 7.29
CA PHE A 49 -6.22 5.16 6.99
C PHE A 49 -5.93 6.64 6.92
N ARG A 50 -5.69 7.27 8.07
CA ARG A 50 -4.75 8.38 8.05
C ARG A 50 -3.40 7.76 7.75
N SER A 51 -3.13 7.59 6.47
CA SER A 51 -1.82 7.23 5.94
C SER A 51 -0.74 8.13 6.53
N ILE A 52 -1.06 9.35 6.98
CA ILE A 52 -0.23 10.22 7.81
C ILE A 52 0.24 9.59 9.15
N GLU A 53 -0.61 8.86 9.86
CA GLU A 53 -0.27 8.26 11.16
C GLU A 53 0.66 7.05 10.98
N ARG A 54 0.44 6.27 9.92
CA ARG A 54 1.29 5.13 9.54
C ARG A 54 2.41 5.48 8.56
N LYS A 55 2.48 6.72 8.07
CA LYS A 55 3.43 7.16 7.05
C LYS A 55 4.84 6.88 7.50
N ASN A 56 5.16 7.30 8.73
CA ASN A 56 6.47 7.11 9.33
C ASN A 56 6.82 5.61 9.47
N GLU A 57 5.85 4.76 9.80
CA GLU A 57 6.05 3.31 9.92
C GLU A 57 6.30 2.68 8.54
N LEU A 58 5.55 3.10 7.53
CA LEU A 58 5.69 2.62 6.15
C LEU A 58 6.99 3.10 5.50
N GLU A 59 7.37 4.36 5.72
CA GLU A 59 8.63 4.92 5.23
C GLU A 59 9.85 4.23 5.87
N ARG A 60 9.76 3.85 7.16
CA ARG A 60 10.80 3.02 7.81
C ARG A 60 10.97 1.64 7.16
N GLU A 61 9.88 1.10 6.61
CA GLU A 61 9.90 -0.16 5.85
C GLU A 61 10.29 0.04 4.37
N GLY A 62 10.65 1.27 3.95
CA GLY A 62 11.07 1.59 2.58
C GLY A 62 9.93 1.84 1.59
N VAL A 63 8.69 1.96 2.09
CA VAL A 63 7.50 2.24 1.26
C VAL A 63 7.33 3.75 1.09
N THR A 64 7.15 4.22 -0.15
CA THR A 64 6.83 5.63 -0.42
C THR A 64 5.31 5.79 -0.43
N VAL A 65 4.76 6.64 0.45
CA VAL A 65 3.31 6.83 0.55
C VAL A 65 2.89 8.16 -0.07
N GLN A 66 1.97 8.12 -1.02
CA GLN A 66 1.33 9.31 -1.59
C GLN A 66 -0.15 9.32 -1.23
N VAL A 67 -0.56 10.37 -0.54
CA VAL A 67 -1.95 10.66 -0.19
C VAL A 67 -2.36 11.85 -1.04
N THR A 68 -3.48 11.75 -1.73
CA THR A 68 -4.12 12.90 -2.42
C THR A 68 -5.07 13.61 -1.47
#